data_AF-A0A942YVJ9-F1
#
_entry.id   AF-A0A942YVJ9-F1
#
_cell.length_a   1.000
_cell.length_b   1.000
_cell.length_c   1.000
_cell.angle_alpha   90.00
_cell.angle_beta   90.00
_cell.angle_gamma   90.00
#
_symmetry.space_group_name_H-M   'P 1'
#
loop_
_entity.id
_entity.type
_entity.pdbx_description
1 polymer ?
#
loop_
_entity_poly.entity_id
_entity_poly.type
_entity_poly.pdbx_seq_one_letter_code
_entity_poly.pdbx_strand_id
1 'polypeptide(L)'
;MYCCKNCFEDEILIEFIREQGEQGNCVYCGEEDTLIVGLVDLYYSFFEKLLTYYQETQHGEHYIYQIHDDPSDFGNNLFQLVQDDWAIFPDESGESLFFDIMNISRDYEIDGQIDESVLFSRASASFSYVDGSSLSETFSLQIIKENRFFPSKELDYFYSTDSLLDEIEELIKQYMTEVSPDQSFYRARIGHFTENKDLQAPPFENILRGGRANPVGISVLYCAYTDRDGPIGSKAMERLRGNGCNSKK
;
A
#
# COMPACT_ATOMS: atom_id res chain seq x y z
N MET A 1 19.83 31.14 -0.77
CA MET A 1 21.03 30.79 -1.54
C MET A 1 20.69 30.96 -3.01
N TYR A 2 21.66 31.34 -3.85
CA TYR A 2 21.41 31.71 -5.25
C TYR A 2 22.42 31.06 -6.19
N CYS A 3 21.94 30.48 -7.28
CA CYS A 3 22.77 29.90 -8.33
C CYS A 3 22.53 30.61 -9.66
N CYS A 4 23.37 30.36 -10.67
CA CYS A 4 23.26 31.01 -11.98
C CYS A 4 23.16 29.96 -13.09
N LYS A 5 22.93 30.42 -14.32
CA LYS A 5 22.83 29.56 -15.51
C LYS A 5 24.05 28.68 -15.76
N ASN A 6 25.25 29.09 -15.31
CA ASN A 6 26.48 28.32 -15.52
C ASN A 6 26.57 27.09 -14.60
N CYS A 7 25.65 26.94 -13.64
CA CYS A 7 25.57 25.75 -12.79
C CYS A 7 24.81 24.60 -13.44
N PHE A 8 24.26 24.78 -14.64
CA PHE A 8 23.38 23.82 -15.30
C PHE A 8 23.80 23.62 -16.76
N GLU A 9 23.55 22.41 -17.28
CA GLU A 9 23.56 22.08 -18.71
C GLU A 9 22.15 21.96 -19.29
N ASP A 10 21.14 21.79 -18.42
CA ASP A 10 19.75 21.71 -18.85
C ASP A 10 19.25 23.03 -19.45
N GLU A 11 18.83 22.99 -20.72
CA GLU A 11 18.40 24.17 -21.47
C GLU A 11 17.17 24.85 -20.85
N ILE A 12 16.25 24.07 -20.24
CA ILE A 12 15.01 24.60 -19.67
C ILE A 12 15.34 25.42 -18.41
N LEU A 13 16.22 24.92 -17.55
CA LEU A 13 16.70 25.65 -16.37
C LEU A 13 17.48 26.91 -16.78
N ILE A 14 18.33 26.82 -17.80
CA ILE A 14 19.09 27.96 -18.32
C ILE A 14 18.15 29.05 -18.84
N GLU A 15 17.12 28.70 -19.62
CA GLU A 15 16.12 29.65 -20.10
C GLU A 15 15.29 30.24 -18.96
N PHE A 16 14.87 29.42 -17.99
CA PHE A 16 14.18 29.92 -16.80
C PHE A 16 14.97 31.00 -16.06
N ILE A 17 16.29 30.80 -15.89
CA ILE A 17 17.18 31.78 -15.26
C ILE A 17 17.34 33.03 -16.13
N ARG A 18 17.31 32.90 -17.47
CA ARG A 18 17.36 34.07 -18.37
C ARG A 18 16.10 34.92 -18.27
N GLU A 19 14.94 34.30 -18.07
CA GLU A 19 13.65 34.98 -18.02
C GLU A 19 13.33 35.58 -16.65
N GLN A 20 13.64 34.84 -15.57
CA GLN A 20 13.24 35.20 -14.19
C GLN A 20 14.41 35.67 -13.32
N GLY A 21 15.65 35.52 -13.79
CA GLY A 21 16.84 35.82 -13.01
C GLY A 21 17.02 37.31 -12.75
N GLU A 22 17.63 37.62 -11.62
CA GLU A 22 18.05 38.96 -11.23
C GLU A 22 19.59 39.08 -11.25
N GLN A 23 20.11 40.30 -11.31
CA GLN A 23 21.56 40.51 -11.30
C GLN A 23 22.16 40.28 -9.91
N GLY A 24 23.22 39.48 -9.84
CA GLY A 24 23.94 39.20 -8.60
C GLY A 24 25.13 38.26 -8.76
N ASN A 25 25.57 37.68 -7.65
CA ASN A 25 26.74 36.80 -7.59
C ASN A 25 26.33 35.37 -7.22
N CYS A 26 26.81 34.40 -7.98
CA CYS A 26 26.52 32.99 -7.77
C CYS A 26 27.35 32.42 -6.61
N VAL A 27 26.72 31.78 -5.62
CA VAL A 27 27.44 31.18 -4.49
C VAL A 27 28.03 29.79 -4.79
N TYR A 28 27.65 29.20 -5.93
CA TYR A 28 28.03 27.82 -6.29
C TYR A 28 29.22 27.79 -7.26
N CYS A 29 29.09 28.43 -8.44
CA CYS A 29 30.20 28.49 -9.40
C CYS A 29 31.12 29.71 -9.23
N GLY A 30 30.75 30.66 -8.36
CA GLY A 30 31.54 31.86 -8.06
C GLY A 30 31.49 32.97 -9.12
N GLU A 31 30.62 32.86 -10.12
CA GLU A 31 30.45 33.90 -11.14
C GLU A 31 29.87 35.19 -10.52
N GLU A 32 30.48 36.33 -10.84
CA GLU A 32 30.05 37.65 -10.40
C GLU A 32 29.28 38.37 -11.52
N ASP A 33 28.36 39.27 -11.15
CA ASP A 33 27.57 40.10 -12.09
C ASP A 33 26.85 39.27 -13.18
N THR A 34 26.15 38.23 -12.73
CA THR A 34 25.41 37.30 -13.59
C THR A 34 23.95 37.19 -13.17
N LEU A 35 23.12 36.60 -14.05
CA LEU A 35 21.72 36.30 -13.73
C LEU A 35 21.65 35.14 -12.75
N ILE A 36 21.11 35.41 -11.57
CA ILE A 36 20.95 34.46 -10.48
C ILE A 36 19.48 34.19 -10.17
N VAL A 37 19.21 33.01 -9.62
CA VAL A 37 17.88 32.59 -9.16
C VAL A 37 17.97 31.93 -7.79
N GLY A 38 16.91 32.06 -6.99
CA GLY A 38 16.81 31.44 -5.68
C GLY A 38 16.55 29.93 -5.77
N LEU A 39 17.09 29.17 -4.82
CA LEU A 39 16.86 27.71 -4.80
C LEU A 39 15.40 27.34 -4.58
N VAL A 40 14.66 28.15 -3.82
CA VAL A 40 13.22 27.92 -3.55
C VAL A 40 12.43 27.94 -4.86
N ASP A 41 12.74 28.87 -5.76
CA ASP A 41 12.07 28.99 -7.06
C ASP A 41 12.37 27.78 -7.95
N LEU A 42 13.62 27.31 -7.95
CA LEU A 42 14.01 26.09 -8.66
C LEU A 42 13.31 24.85 -8.11
N TYR A 43 13.25 24.73 -6.78
CA TYR A 43 12.62 23.60 -6.11
C TYR A 43 11.16 23.44 -6.54
N TYR A 44 10.34 24.47 -6.35
CA TYR A 44 8.91 24.39 -6.66
C TYR A 44 8.61 24.37 -8.17
N SER A 45 9.48 24.92 -9.00
CA SER A 45 9.25 24.95 -10.46
C SER A 45 9.58 23.60 -11.11
N PHE A 46 10.66 22.95 -10.68
CA PHE A 46 11.26 21.80 -11.36
C PHE A 46 11.53 20.61 -10.44
N PHE A 47 12.29 20.79 -9.36
CA PHE A 47 12.85 19.67 -8.60
C PHE A 47 11.84 18.91 -7.73
N GLU A 48 10.77 19.56 -7.26
CA GLU A 48 9.67 18.88 -6.56
C GLU A 48 9.03 17.81 -7.47
N LYS A 49 8.82 18.14 -8.75
CA LYS A 49 8.28 17.19 -9.73
C LYS A 49 9.29 16.13 -10.11
N LEU A 50 10.58 16.50 -10.16
CA LEU A 50 11.67 15.57 -10.42
C LEU A 50 11.68 14.42 -9.40
N LEU A 51 11.38 14.71 -8.12
CA LEU A 51 11.29 13.68 -7.08
C LEU A 51 10.25 12.60 -7.38
N THR A 52 9.21 12.88 -8.16
CA THR A 52 8.17 11.88 -8.46
C THR A 52 8.68 10.68 -9.27
N TYR A 53 9.87 10.80 -9.89
CA TYR A 53 10.51 9.72 -10.64
C TYR A 53 11.41 8.84 -9.79
N TYR A 54 11.63 9.19 -8.52
CA TYR A 54 12.53 8.50 -7.63
C TYR A 54 11.85 8.20 -6.29
N GLN A 55 12.30 7.15 -5.63
CA GLN A 55 11.86 6.77 -4.31
C GLN A 55 13.06 6.31 -3.49
N GLU A 56 12.99 6.46 -2.18
CA GLU A 56 14.05 5.93 -1.32
C GLU A 56 14.12 4.40 -1.47
N THR A 57 15.34 3.88 -1.42
CA THR A 57 15.61 2.45 -1.60
C THR A 57 15.30 1.74 -0.30
N GLN A 58 14.09 1.18 -0.21
CA GLN A 58 13.58 0.54 0.99
C GLN A 58 13.77 -0.98 0.97
N HIS A 59 14.04 -1.54 2.16
CA HIS A 59 13.98 -2.98 2.40
C HIS A 59 12.55 -3.52 2.16
N GLY A 60 12.43 -4.69 1.55
CA GLY A 60 11.15 -5.33 1.21
C GLY A 60 10.57 -4.87 -0.14
N GLU A 61 10.90 -3.64 -0.57
CA GLU A 61 10.49 -3.13 -1.88
C GLU A 61 11.59 -3.26 -2.93
N HIS A 62 12.82 -2.88 -2.58
CA HIS A 62 13.95 -2.82 -3.52
C HIS A 62 15.02 -3.88 -3.25
N TYR A 63 15.07 -4.41 -2.03
CA TYR A 63 16.00 -5.46 -1.67
C TYR A 63 15.55 -6.18 -0.40
N ILE A 64 16.00 -7.42 -0.21
CA ILE A 64 15.72 -8.22 0.97
C ILE A 64 17.08 -8.57 1.60
N TYR A 65 17.35 -8.12 2.83
CA TYR A 65 18.64 -8.34 3.52
C TYR A 65 19.04 -9.82 3.65
N GLN A 66 18.06 -10.73 3.66
CA GLN A 66 18.30 -12.17 3.73
C GLN A 66 18.75 -12.78 2.39
N ILE A 67 18.60 -12.04 1.29
CA ILE A 67 18.84 -12.51 -0.07
C ILE A 67 19.95 -11.69 -0.75
N HIS A 68 20.03 -10.39 -0.46
CA HIS A 68 21.00 -9.49 -1.05
C HIS A 68 21.98 -8.97 -0.02
N ASP A 69 23.25 -8.89 -0.42
CA ASP A 69 24.37 -8.53 0.44
C ASP A 69 24.54 -7.01 0.59
N ASP A 70 24.20 -6.22 -0.44
CA ASP A 70 24.41 -4.78 -0.47
C ASP A 70 23.19 -4.02 -1.04
N PRO A 71 22.54 -3.13 -0.28
CA PRO A 71 21.46 -2.26 -0.78
C PRO A 71 21.87 -1.35 -1.95
N SER A 72 23.17 -1.02 -2.08
CA SER A 72 23.69 -0.19 -3.17
C SER A 72 23.69 -0.88 -4.54
N ASP A 73 23.47 -2.21 -4.58
CA ASP A 73 23.22 -2.91 -5.84
C ASP A 73 21.85 -2.54 -6.45
N PHE A 74 20.95 -1.96 -5.65
CA PHE A 74 19.56 -1.69 -6.02
C PHE A 74 19.22 -0.21 -6.06
N GLY A 75 20.04 0.62 -5.43
CA GLY A 75 19.86 2.06 -5.40
C GLY A 75 21.19 2.79 -5.44
N ASN A 76 21.15 4.08 -5.75
CA ASN A 76 22.31 4.95 -5.75
C ASN A 76 21.94 6.30 -5.11
N ASN A 77 22.92 7.15 -4.82
CA ASN A 77 22.60 8.50 -4.34
C ASN A 77 21.76 9.25 -5.39
N LEU A 78 20.89 10.13 -4.91
CA LEU A 78 19.90 10.79 -5.77
C LEU A 78 20.55 11.67 -6.85
N PHE A 79 21.67 12.33 -6.53
CA PHE A 79 22.40 13.17 -7.50
C PHE A 79 22.85 12.36 -8.71
N GLN A 80 23.46 11.19 -8.49
CA GLN A 80 23.93 10.32 -9.58
C GLN A 80 22.77 9.85 -10.47
N LEU A 81 21.65 9.44 -9.86
CA LEU A 81 20.49 9.00 -10.64
C LEU A 81 19.93 10.13 -11.51
N VAL A 82 19.81 11.33 -10.94
CA VAL A 82 19.34 12.52 -11.66
C VAL A 82 20.32 12.90 -12.77
N GLN A 83 21.62 12.83 -12.49
CA GLN A 83 22.65 13.15 -13.47
C GLN A 83 22.66 12.15 -14.62
N ASP A 84 22.50 10.85 -14.34
CA ASP A 84 22.43 9.79 -15.35
C ASP A 84 21.19 9.93 -16.24
N ASP A 85 20.04 10.28 -15.65
CA ASP A 85 18.75 10.31 -16.37
C ASP A 85 18.53 11.62 -17.14
N TRP A 86 19.04 12.73 -16.63
CA TRP A 86 18.70 14.08 -17.11
C TRP A 86 19.90 14.92 -17.51
N ALA A 87 21.11 14.60 -17.04
CA ALA A 87 22.33 15.38 -17.27
C ALA A 87 22.16 16.88 -16.94
N ILE A 88 21.55 17.17 -15.79
CA ILE A 88 21.18 18.54 -15.39
C ILE A 88 22.41 19.43 -15.14
N PHE A 89 23.47 18.85 -14.57
CA PHE A 89 24.66 19.58 -14.16
C PHE A 89 25.84 19.31 -15.11
N PRO A 90 26.81 20.23 -15.22
CA PRO A 90 27.99 20.01 -16.07
C PRO A 90 28.83 18.81 -15.66
N ASP A 91 29.01 18.64 -14.35
CA ASP A 91 29.79 17.57 -13.72
C ASP A 91 29.43 17.47 -12.23
N GLU A 92 30.21 16.68 -11.48
CA GLU A 92 30.09 16.49 -10.02
C GLU A 92 30.13 17.78 -9.20
N SER A 93 30.61 18.91 -9.75
CA SER A 93 30.58 20.20 -9.04
C SER A 93 29.16 20.68 -8.73
N GLY A 94 28.16 20.17 -9.45
CA GLY A 94 26.74 20.44 -9.20
C GLY A 94 26.15 19.74 -7.98
N GLU A 95 26.84 18.77 -7.38
CA GLU A 95 26.28 17.91 -6.32
C GLU A 95 25.85 18.71 -5.08
N SER A 96 26.70 19.63 -4.62
CA SER A 96 26.37 20.52 -3.48
C SER A 96 25.13 21.38 -3.74
N LEU A 97 25.02 21.95 -4.94
CA LEU A 97 23.86 22.73 -5.36
C LEU A 97 22.60 21.86 -5.39
N PHE A 98 22.71 20.65 -5.92
CA PHE A 98 21.60 19.71 -5.97
C PHE A 98 21.05 19.42 -4.58
N PHE A 99 21.89 18.99 -3.63
CA PHE A 99 21.43 18.67 -2.28
C PHE A 99 20.88 19.90 -1.54
N ASP A 100 21.46 21.08 -1.74
CA ASP A 100 20.90 22.32 -1.18
C ASP A 100 19.50 22.62 -1.74
N ILE A 101 19.27 22.38 -3.04
CA ILE A 101 17.95 22.51 -3.66
C ILE A 101 16.99 21.48 -3.07
N MET A 102 17.39 20.21 -2.98
CA MET A 102 16.52 19.12 -2.52
C MET A 102 16.09 19.24 -1.04
N ASN A 103 16.90 19.91 -0.22
CA ASN A 103 16.63 20.08 1.20
C ASN A 103 16.06 21.47 1.56
N ILE A 104 15.90 22.39 0.59
CA ILE A 104 15.51 23.78 0.89
C ILE A 104 14.15 23.92 1.58
N SER A 105 13.24 23.00 1.34
CA SER A 105 11.88 23.00 1.88
C SER A 105 11.52 21.73 2.66
N ARG A 106 12.48 20.86 2.97
CA ARG A 106 12.22 19.64 3.77
C ARG A 106 12.12 19.99 5.25
N ASP A 107 11.25 19.28 5.96
CA ASP A 107 11.24 19.30 7.42
C ASP A 107 12.18 18.20 7.94
N TYR A 108 13.31 18.59 8.53
CA TYR A 108 14.30 17.63 9.00
C TYR A 108 13.81 16.70 10.11
N GLU A 109 12.81 17.11 10.90
CA GLU A 109 12.28 16.26 11.97
C GLU A 109 11.34 15.18 11.43
N ILE A 110 10.71 15.43 10.28
CA ILE A 110 9.69 14.55 9.69
C ILE A 110 10.28 13.76 8.51
N ASP A 111 10.92 14.44 7.57
CA ASP A 111 11.32 13.88 6.28
C ASP A 111 12.80 13.48 6.23
N GLY A 112 13.58 13.84 7.25
CA GLY A 112 15.03 13.69 7.25
C GLY A 112 15.74 14.53 6.18
N GLN A 113 17.07 14.42 6.15
CA GLN A 113 17.91 15.07 5.15
C GLN A 113 18.22 14.10 4.01
N ILE A 114 18.16 14.58 2.77
CA ILE A 114 18.76 13.87 1.64
C ILE A 114 20.25 14.26 1.57
N ASP A 115 21.11 13.26 1.62
CA ASP A 115 22.55 13.40 1.37
C ASP A 115 23.08 12.19 0.56
N GLU A 116 24.39 12.15 0.33
CA GLU A 116 25.09 11.10 -0.41
C GLU A 116 24.88 9.67 0.12
N SER A 117 24.53 9.54 1.41
CA SER A 117 24.33 8.24 2.06
C SER A 117 22.93 7.68 1.86
N VAL A 118 21.96 8.52 1.49
CA VAL A 118 20.58 8.10 1.25
C VAL A 118 20.47 7.54 -0.15
N LEU A 119 20.17 6.25 -0.23
CA LEU A 119 20.00 5.55 -1.50
C LEU A 119 18.59 5.77 -2.04
N PHE A 120 18.50 6.12 -3.31
CA PHE A 120 17.28 6.21 -4.08
C PHE A 120 17.27 5.17 -5.19
N SER A 121 16.08 4.86 -5.67
CA SER A 121 15.78 3.99 -6.79
C SER A 121 14.82 4.71 -7.72
N ARG A 122 14.89 4.40 -9.02
CA ARG A 122 13.88 4.91 -9.98
C ARG A 122 12.53 4.32 -9.60
N ALA A 123 11.48 5.13 -9.53
CA ALA A 123 10.14 4.67 -9.16
C ALA A 123 9.60 3.56 -10.09
N SER A 124 10.04 3.55 -11.35
CA SER A 124 9.73 2.49 -12.32
C SER A 124 10.47 1.17 -12.05
N ALA A 125 11.59 1.21 -11.31
CA ALA A 125 12.35 0.05 -10.87
C ALA A 125 11.80 -0.55 -9.56
N SER A 126 10.68 -0.01 -9.04
CA SER A 126 9.86 -0.66 -8.01
C SER A 126 9.26 -1.96 -8.55
N PHE A 127 10.10 -2.97 -8.70
CA PHE A 127 9.64 -4.34 -8.77
C PHE A 127 9.39 -4.73 -7.33
N SER A 128 8.12 -4.85 -6.92
CA SER A 128 7.84 -5.65 -5.74
C SER A 128 8.58 -6.98 -5.94
N TYR A 129 9.50 -7.32 -5.05
CA TYR A 129 10.37 -8.51 -5.21
C TYR A 129 9.60 -9.83 -5.35
N VAL A 130 8.29 -9.77 -5.07
CA VAL A 130 7.38 -10.80 -5.50
C VAL A 130 6.89 -10.44 -6.88
N ASP A 131 7.32 -11.22 -7.88
CA ASP A 131 6.74 -11.23 -9.20
C ASP A 131 5.21 -11.21 -9.07
N GLY A 132 4.59 -10.13 -9.55
CA GLY A 132 3.14 -9.93 -9.42
C GLY A 132 2.36 -11.09 -10.05
N SER A 133 2.96 -11.82 -10.99
CA SER A 133 2.37 -13.04 -11.54
C SER A 133 2.39 -14.18 -10.52
N SER A 134 3.51 -14.42 -9.83
CA SER A 134 3.60 -15.38 -8.74
C SER A 134 2.75 -15.01 -7.52
N LEU A 135 2.64 -13.73 -7.17
CA LEU A 135 1.81 -13.25 -6.06
C LEU A 135 0.32 -13.33 -6.42
N SER A 136 -0.03 -13.04 -7.68
CA SER A 136 -1.39 -13.22 -8.20
C SER A 136 -1.78 -14.70 -8.30
N GLU A 137 -0.88 -15.58 -8.75
CA GLU A 137 -1.11 -17.03 -8.76
C GLU A 137 -1.22 -17.59 -7.35
N THR A 138 -0.35 -17.17 -6.43
CA THR A 138 -0.38 -17.60 -5.03
C THR A 138 -1.66 -17.12 -4.34
N PHE A 139 -2.01 -15.84 -4.49
CA PHE A 139 -3.26 -15.28 -4.00
C PHE A 139 -4.48 -15.99 -4.61
N SER A 140 -4.49 -16.18 -5.93
CA SER A 140 -5.58 -16.89 -6.63
C SER A 140 -5.71 -18.32 -6.13
N LEU A 141 -4.60 -19.04 -5.96
CA LEU A 141 -4.59 -20.39 -5.42
C LEU A 141 -5.07 -20.41 -3.97
N GLN A 142 -4.68 -19.46 -3.13
CA GLN A 142 -5.14 -19.37 -1.75
C GLN A 142 -6.65 -19.07 -1.66
N ILE A 143 -7.16 -18.13 -2.47
CA ILE A 143 -8.59 -17.79 -2.52
C ILE A 143 -9.44 -18.94 -3.11
N ILE A 144 -8.89 -19.68 -4.07
CA ILE A 144 -9.61 -20.77 -4.77
C ILE A 144 -9.53 -22.09 -4.00
N LYS A 145 -8.37 -22.44 -3.43
CA LYS A 145 -8.07 -23.78 -2.91
C LYS A 145 -7.89 -23.84 -1.39
N GLU A 146 -7.53 -22.75 -0.72
CA GLU A 146 -7.16 -22.80 0.71
C GLU A 146 -8.16 -22.09 1.61
N ASN A 147 -8.17 -20.75 1.65
CA ASN A 147 -9.08 -19.98 2.52
C ASN A 147 -9.55 -18.68 1.86
N ARG A 148 -10.67 -18.79 1.13
CA ARG A 148 -11.34 -17.73 0.35
C ARG A 148 -11.61 -16.43 1.11
N PHE A 149 -11.75 -16.48 2.43
CA PHE A 149 -12.19 -15.35 3.24
C PHE A 149 -11.12 -14.84 4.22
N PHE A 150 -10.07 -15.63 4.47
CA PHE A 150 -8.99 -15.27 5.39
C PHE A 150 -7.66 -15.83 4.84
N PRO A 151 -6.96 -15.09 3.97
CA PRO A 151 -5.67 -15.50 3.43
C PRO A 151 -4.69 -15.90 4.55
N SER A 152 -3.89 -16.94 4.34
CA SER A 152 -2.91 -17.41 5.33
C SER A 152 -1.78 -16.40 5.50
N LYS A 153 -1.27 -16.33 6.74
CA LYS A 153 -0.31 -15.39 7.36
C LYS A 153 1.08 -15.23 6.70
N GLU A 154 1.25 -15.41 5.40
CA GLU A 154 2.52 -15.14 4.70
C GLU A 154 2.56 -13.77 4.00
N LEU A 155 1.67 -12.85 4.39
CA LEU A 155 1.66 -11.45 3.94
C LEU A 155 2.46 -10.49 4.85
N ASP A 156 3.14 -11.02 5.87
CA ASP A 156 3.91 -10.28 6.89
C ASP A 156 5.13 -9.50 6.35
N TYR A 157 5.36 -9.45 5.03
CA TYR A 157 6.51 -8.76 4.45
C TYR A 157 6.26 -7.32 4.00
N PHE A 158 4.99 -6.88 3.85
CA PHE A 158 4.67 -5.63 3.14
C PHE A 158 3.97 -4.55 3.97
N TYR A 159 3.54 -4.86 5.20
CA TYR A 159 2.90 -3.92 6.10
C TYR A 159 3.46 -4.15 7.51
N SER A 160 3.57 -3.09 8.33
CA SER A 160 3.60 -3.32 9.77
C SER A 160 2.36 -4.15 10.10
N THR A 161 2.54 -5.33 10.70
CA THR A 161 1.49 -6.34 10.91
C THR A 161 0.22 -5.76 11.52
N ASP A 162 0.35 -4.67 12.27
CA ASP A 162 -0.75 -3.95 12.91
C ASP A 162 -1.63 -3.20 11.88
N SER A 163 -1.06 -2.51 10.88
CA SER A 163 -1.83 -1.72 9.91
C SER A 163 -2.69 -2.59 8.98
N LEU A 164 -2.16 -3.73 8.52
CA LEU A 164 -2.92 -4.64 7.65
C LEU A 164 -4.04 -5.33 8.41
N LEU A 165 -3.80 -5.74 9.65
CA LEU A 165 -4.82 -6.36 10.49
C LEU A 165 -5.93 -5.36 10.83
N ASP A 166 -5.59 -4.09 11.09
CA ASP A 166 -6.57 -3.02 11.31
C ASP A 166 -7.42 -2.77 10.05
N GLU A 167 -6.81 -2.70 8.86
CA GLU A 167 -7.54 -2.54 7.59
C GLU A 167 -8.45 -3.73 7.27
N ILE A 168 -7.96 -4.96 7.49
CA ILE A 168 -8.75 -6.19 7.34
C ILE A 168 -9.90 -6.22 8.36
N GLU A 169 -9.65 -5.81 9.60
CA GLU A 169 -10.68 -5.72 10.63
C GLU A 169 -11.78 -4.74 10.22
N GLU A 170 -11.41 -3.55 9.73
CA GLU A 170 -12.38 -2.56 9.25
C GLU A 170 -13.17 -3.06 8.03
N LEU A 171 -12.52 -3.76 7.09
CA LEU A 171 -13.22 -4.40 5.97
C LEU A 171 -14.18 -5.49 6.46
N ILE A 172 -13.77 -6.38 7.36
CA ILE A 172 -14.63 -7.44 7.89
C ILE A 172 -15.82 -6.83 8.65
N LYS A 173 -15.60 -5.78 9.45
CA LYS A 173 -16.67 -5.05 10.16
C LYS A 173 -17.74 -4.53 9.21
N GLN A 174 -17.38 -4.07 8.01
CA GLN A 174 -18.35 -3.62 7.00
C GLN A 174 -19.28 -4.74 6.48
N TYR A 175 -18.85 -6.01 6.57
CA TYR A 175 -19.63 -7.17 6.14
C TYR A 175 -20.28 -7.93 7.32
N MET A 176 -20.01 -7.53 8.57
CA MET A 176 -20.64 -8.09 9.76
C MET A 176 -21.90 -7.30 10.11
N THR A 177 -22.91 -8.01 10.61
CA THR A 177 -24.06 -7.39 11.26
C THR A 177 -24.26 -8.04 12.62
N GLU A 178 -24.45 -7.22 13.64
CA GLU A 178 -24.88 -7.71 14.94
C GLU A 178 -26.38 -8.05 14.88
N VAL A 179 -26.73 -9.17 15.50
CA VAL A 179 -28.12 -9.64 15.57
C VAL A 179 -28.50 -9.79 17.03
N SER A 180 -29.68 -9.30 17.39
CA SER A 180 -30.13 -9.32 18.77
C SER A 180 -30.38 -10.76 19.25
N PRO A 181 -30.09 -11.12 20.51
CA PRO A 181 -30.34 -12.47 21.04
C PRO A 181 -31.81 -12.93 20.97
N ASP A 182 -32.76 -12.00 20.91
CA ASP A 182 -34.20 -12.24 20.73
C ASP A 182 -34.62 -12.35 19.25
N GLN A 183 -33.74 -11.98 18.31
CA GLN A 183 -33.96 -12.09 16.87
C GLN A 183 -34.18 -13.56 16.49
N SER A 184 -35.31 -13.82 15.83
CA SER A 184 -35.69 -15.18 15.46
C SER A 184 -35.29 -15.49 14.03
N PHE A 185 -34.50 -16.54 13.89
CA PHE A 185 -34.07 -17.08 12.61
C PHE A 185 -34.86 -18.35 12.28
N TYR A 186 -35.25 -18.46 11.01
CA TYR A 186 -36.05 -19.55 10.48
C TYR A 186 -35.27 -20.25 9.37
N ARG A 187 -35.31 -21.58 9.37
CA ARG A 187 -34.68 -22.39 8.33
C ARG A 187 -35.66 -23.39 7.75
N ALA A 188 -35.76 -23.41 6.43
CA ALA A 188 -36.48 -24.44 5.70
C ALA A 188 -35.55 -25.61 5.43
N ARG A 189 -35.99 -26.84 5.72
CA ARG A 189 -35.29 -28.06 5.31
C ARG A 189 -36.31 -29.13 4.94
N ILE A 190 -36.06 -29.84 3.85
CA ILE A 190 -36.92 -30.95 3.43
C ILE A 190 -36.59 -32.16 4.31
N GLY A 191 -37.58 -32.67 5.04
CA GLY A 191 -37.45 -33.84 5.91
C GLY A 191 -38.37 -33.78 7.13
N HIS A 192 -38.29 -34.81 7.97
CA HIS A 192 -38.87 -34.81 9.31
C HIS A 192 -37.73 -34.69 10.33
N PHE A 193 -37.75 -33.63 11.11
CA PHE A 193 -36.75 -33.34 12.13
C PHE A 193 -37.43 -33.34 13.50
N THR A 194 -36.78 -33.94 14.49
CA THR A 194 -37.28 -33.99 15.88
C THR A 194 -36.33 -33.32 16.85
N GLU A 195 -35.11 -33.01 16.41
CA GLU A 195 -34.07 -32.39 17.24
C GLU A 195 -33.50 -31.13 16.58
N ASN A 196 -33.22 -30.10 17.39
CA ASN A 196 -32.67 -28.82 16.91
C ASN A 196 -31.32 -28.96 16.20
N LYS A 197 -30.50 -29.96 16.56
CA LYS A 197 -29.20 -30.21 15.92
C LYS A 197 -29.33 -30.51 14.42
N ASP A 198 -30.47 -31.06 14.00
CA ASP A 198 -30.74 -31.40 12.60
C ASP A 198 -31.04 -30.15 11.75
N LEU A 199 -31.28 -29.02 12.41
CA LEU A 199 -31.52 -27.72 11.78
C LEU A 199 -30.29 -26.79 11.84
N GLN A 200 -29.21 -27.21 12.49
CA GLN A 200 -27.94 -26.46 12.54
C GLN A 200 -27.12 -26.64 11.24
N ALA A 201 -26.03 -25.88 11.13
CA ALA A 201 -25.13 -25.96 9.98
C ALA A 201 -24.75 -27.44 9.71
N PRO A 202 -24.63 -27.85 8.44
CA PRO A 202 -24.29 -29.24 8.12
C PRO A 202 -22.94 -29.60 8.78
N PRO A 203 -22.83 -30.80 9.38
CA PRO A 203 -21.56 -31.24 9.94
C PRO A 203 -20.51 -31.31 8.84
N PHE A 204 -19.27 -31.01 9.20
CA PHE A 204 -18.15 -30.81 8.26
C PHE A 204 -18.00 -31.97 7.25
N GLU A 205 -18.14 -33.19 7.73
CA GLU A 205 -18.03 -34.43 6.95
C GLU A 205 -19.07 -34.57 5.82
N ASN A 206 -20.18 -33.84 5.92
CA ASN A 206 -21.29 -33.90 4.96
C ASN A 206 -21.29 -32.74 3.95
N ILE A 207 -20.25 -31.90 3.94
CA ILE A 207 -20.12 -30.72 3.04
C ILE A 207 -19.48 -31.17 1.72
N LEU A 208 -20.15 -32.10 1.03
CA LEU A 208 -19.64 -32.74 -0.18
C LEU A 208 -19.83 -31.92 -1.46
N ARG A 209 -20.62 -30.84 -1.42
CA ARG A 209 -20.89 -29.95 -2.55
C ARG A 209 -21.07 -28.50 -2.08
N GLY A 210 -20.54 -27.56 -2.85
CA GLY A 210 -20.80 -26.14 -2.65
C GLY A 210 -22.27 -25.80 -2.93
N GLY A 211 -22.79 -24.80 -2.23
CA GLY A 211 -24.09 -24.20 -2.49
C GLY A 211 -23.93 -22.72 -2.84
N ARG A 212 -25.04 -21.97 -2.95
CA ARG A 212 -25.01 -20.60 -3.52
C ARG A 212 -24.06 -19.65 -2.78
N ALA A 213 -23.98 -19.75 -1.46
CA ALA A 213 -23.11 -18.91 -0.61
C ALA A 213 -22.08 -19.72 0.21
N ASN A 214 -22.07 -21.06 0.15
CA ASN A 214 -21.09 -21.88 0.86
C ASN A 214 -20.08 -22.48 -0.12
N PRO A 215 -18.79 -22.09 -0.03
CA PRO A 215 -17.73 -22.81 -0.72
C PRO A 215 -17.66 -24.27 -0.26
N VAL A 216 -17.07 -25.12 -1.10
CA VAL A 216 -16.78 -26.52 -0.74
C VAL A 216 -15.88 -26.52 0.49
N GLY A 217 -16.22 -27.32 1.51
CA GLY A 217 -15.42 -27.43 2.74
C GLY A 217 -15.74 -26.40 3.83
N ILE A 218 -16.65 -25.44 3.62
CA ILE A 218 -17.04 -24.46 4.66
C ILE A 218 -18.48 -24.70 5.11
N SER A 219 -18.67 -24.88 6.42
CA SER A 219 -20.01 -25.05 7.02
C SER A 219 -20.70 -23.71 7.17
N VAL A 220 -21.82 -23.54 6.48
CA VAL A 220 -22.63 -22.31 6.54
C VAL A 220 -24.06 -22.67 6.92
N LEU A 221 -24.64 -21.90 7.86
CA LEU A 221 -26.04 -21.99 8.24
C LEU A 221 -26.87 -20.99 7.42
N TYR A 222 -27.74 -21.50 6.56
CA TYR A 222 -28.70 -20.66 5.83
C TYR A 222 -29.96 -20.46 6.66
N CYS A 223 -30.23 -19.21 7.00
CA CYS A 223 -31.43 -18.78 7.71
C CYS A 223 -32.10 -17.60 7.00
N ALA A 224 -33.39 -17.44 7.24
CA ALA A 224 -34.14 -16.23 6.95
C ALA A 224 -34.60 -15.58 8.26
N TYR A 225 -34.72 -14.27 8.28
CA TYR A 225 -35.36 -13.52 9.36
C TYR A 225 -36.34 -12.51 8.76
N THR A 226 -37.24 -11.99 9.59
CA THR A 226 -38.22 -10.97 9.20
C THR A 226 -38.25 -9.90 10.27
N ASP A 227 -38.32 -8.63 9.88
CA ASP A 227 -38.42 -7.49 10.80
C ASP A 227 -39.85 -7.28 11.32
N ARG A 228 -40.80 -8.10 10.87
CA ARG A 228 -42.20 -8.09 11.32
C ARG A 228 -42.56 -9.46 11.85
N ASP A 229 -43.27 -9.49 12.98
CA ASP A 229 -43.89 -10.66 13.63
C ASP A 229 -45.01 -11.32 12.79
N GLY A 230 -44.84 -11.39 11.46
CA GLY A 230 -45.76 -12.05 10.53
C GLY A 230 -45.17 -13.38 10.03
N PRO A 231 -45.99 -14.42 9.84
CA PRO A 231 -45.49 -15.72 9.39
C PRO A 231 -44.91 -15.60 7.97
N ILE A 232 -43.64 -15.97 7.81
CA ILE A 232 -43.08 -16.32 6.50
C ILE A 232 -43.94 -17.46 5.96
N GLY A 233 -44.44 -17.32 4.72
CA GLY A 233 -45.45 -18.17 4.08
C GLY A 233 -45.42 -19.65 4.50
N SER A 234 -46.56 -20.13 4.96
CA SER A 234 -46.76 -21.44 5.58
C SER A 234 -46.38 -22.61 4.67
N LYS A 235 -45.24 -23.22 4.97
CA LYS A 235 -45.00 -24.68 4.92
C LYS A 235 -43.76 -24.98 5.77
N ALA A 236 -44.00 -25.41 7.02
CA ALA A 236 -43.05 -25.94 8.00
C ALA A 236 -41.70 -25.20 8.10
N MET A 237 -41.67 -24.08 8.82
CA MET A 237 -40.44 -23.41 9.25
C MET A 237 -40.30 -23.59 10.76
N GLU A 238 -39.28 -24.30 11.23
CA GLU A 238 -38.95 -24.41 12.66
C GLU A 238 -38.01 -23.29 13.09
N ARG A 239 -38.20 -22.78 14.32
CA ARG A 239 -37.49 -21.63 14.90
C ARG A 239 -36.21 -22.09 15.58
N LEU A 240 -35.07 -21.59 15.14
CA LEU A 240 -33.79 -21.77 15.84
C LEU A 240 -33.69 -20.69 16.93
N ARG A 241 -33.57 -21.12 18.20
CA ARG A 241 -33.22 -20.23 19.32
C ARG A 241 -31.73 -20.33 19.58
N GLY A 242 -31.03 -19.20 19.55
CA GLY A 242 -29.60 -19.15 19.88
C GLY A 242 -29.38 -19.47 21.35
N ASN A 243 -28.64 -20.54 21.64
CA ASN A 243 -28.13 -20.76 22.99
C ASN A 243 -26.83 -19.95 23.13
N GLY A 244 -26.83 -19.01 24.09
CA GLY A 244 -25.69 -18.14 24.38
C GLY A 244 -24.42 -18.93 24.65
N CYS A 245 -23.37 -18.62 23.89
CA CYS A 245 -22.03 -19.10 24.17
C CYS A 245 -21.44 -18.22 25.27
N ASN A 246 -21.44 -18.72 26.51
CA ASN A 246 -20.63 -18.17 27.59
C ASN A 246 -19.18 -18.62 27.38
N SER A 247 -18.33 -17.76 26.83
CA SER A 247 -16.88 -17.91 26.95
C SER A 247 -16.44 -17.41 28.33
N LYS A 248 -16.23 -18.34 29.27
CA LYS A 248 -15.45 -18.08 30.48
C LYS A 248 -13.98 -18.43 30.21
N LYS A 249 -13.15 -17.39 30.32
CA LYS A 249 -11.69 -17.33 30.57
C LYS A 249 -10.77 -18.13 29.65
#